data_AF-A0A380FDN5-F1
#
_entry.id   AF-A0A380FDN5-F1
#
_cell.length_a   1.000
_cell.length_b   1.000
_cell.length_c   1.000
_cell.angle_alpha   90.00
_cell.angle_beta   90.00
_cell.angle_gamma   90.00
#
_symmetry.space_group_name_H-M   'P 1'
#
loop_
_entity.id
_entity.type
_entity.pdbx_description
1 polymer ?
#
loop_
_entity_poly.entity_id
_entity_poly.type
_entity_poly.pdbx_seq_one_letter_code
_entity_poly.pdbx_strand_id
1 'polypeptide(L)'
;MGIANKRSIGFGVAKVLDQLGAKLVFTYRKERSRKELEKLVDQLNQKEHHIFQIDVQNDEDVINGFSKIGDEVGHIDGVYHSIAFANMEDLRGRFTETSRDGFLISTRHQFIFINNCCT
;
A
#
# COMPACT_ATOMS: atom_id res chain seq x y z
N MET A 1 0.77 2.60 4.14
CA MET A 1 0.99 3.02 2.74
C MET A 1 -0.17 2.43 1.96
N GLY A 2 -0.67 3.09 0.92
CA GLY A 2 -1.84 2.64 0.15
C GLY A 2 -3.18 3.02 0.78
N ILE A 3 -3.29 2.76 2.09
CA ILE A 3 -4.42 3.15 2.92
C ILE A 3 -3.90 4.12 3.98
N ALA A 4 -4.29 5.39 3.85
CA ALA A 4 -3.93 6.43 4.80
C ALA A 4 -5.08 6.77 5.75
N ASN A 5 -6.32 6.59 5.30
CA ASN A 5 -7.53 6.82 6.07
C ASN A 5 -8.73 6.08 5.44
N LYS A 6 -9.89 6.15 6.10
CA LYS A 6 -11.15 5.55 5.62
C LYS A 6 -11.67 6.07 4.26
N ARG A 7 -11.12 7.19 3.77
CA ARG A 7 -11.46 7.79 2.46
C ARG A 7 -10.42 7.46 1.38
N SER A 8 -9.38 6.69 1.69
CA SER A 8 -8.39 6.26 0.70
C SER A 8 -9.02 5.32 -0.32
N ILE A 9 -8.67 5.48 -1.60
CA ILE A 9 -9.11 4.59 -2.68
C ILE A 9 -8.73 3.14 -2.36
N GLY A 10 -7.51 2.91 -1.84
CA GLY A 10 -7.07 1.60 -1.37
C GLY A 10 -7.97 0.96 -0.32
N PHE A 11 -8.61 1.74 0.55
CA PHE A 11 -9.53 1.18 1.54
C PHE A 11 -10.88 0.82 0.93
N GLY A 12 -11.34 1.60 -0.06
CA GLY A 12 -12.53 1.26 -0.83
C GLY A 12 -12.36 -0.09 -1.54
N VAL A 13 -11.22 -0.29 -2.19
CA VAL A 13 -10.88 -1.56 -2.84
C VAL A 13 -10.75 -2.69 -1.84
N ALA A 14 -10.07 -2.46 -0.70
CA ALA A 14 -9.97 -3.46 0.36
C ALA A 14 -11.34 -3.91 0.87
N LYS A 15 -12.31 -3.01 1.05
CA LYS A 15 -13.67 -3.39 1.44
C LYS A 15 -14.37 -4.28 0.42
N VAL A 16 -14.26 -3.95 -0.86
CA VAL A 16 -14.91 -4.74 -1.92
C VAL A 16 -14.29 -6.13 -1.99
N LEU A 17 -12.96 -6.22 -1.92
CA LEU A 17 -12.25 -7.50 -1.94
C LEU A 17 -12.54 -8.34 -0.69
N ASP A 18 -12.63 -7.71 0.49
CA ASP A 18 -13.03 -8.36 1.73
C ASP A 18 -14.45 -8.94 1.64
N GLN A 19 -15.40 -8.18 1.06
CA GLN A 19 -16.77 -8.65 0.80
C GLN A 19 -16.82 -9.84 -0.18
N LEU A 20 -15.85 -9.93 -1.08
CA LEU A 20 -15.70 -11.04 -2.02
C LEU A 20 -14.96 -12.24 -1.41
N GLY A 21 -14.51 -12.14 -0.15
CA GLY A 21 -13.82 -13.23 0.56
C GLY A 21 -12.33 -13.34 0.24
N ALA A 22 -11.72 -12.32 -0.39
CA ALA A 22 -10.29 -12.28 -0.64
C ALA A 22 -9.50 -12.19 0.68
N LYS A 23 -8.28 -12.74 0.71
CA LYS A 23 -7.33 -12.53 1.81
C LYS A 23 -6.48 -11.30 1.49
N LEU A 24 -6.43 -10.36 2.42
CA LEU A 24 -5.79 -9.07 2.17
C LEU A 24 -4.49 -8.93 2.95
N VAL A 25 -3.46 -8.48 2.25
CA VAL A 25 -2.15 -8.18 2.84
C VAL A 25 -1.89 -6.69 2.71
N PHE A 26 -1.69 -6.03 3.84
CA PHE A 26 -1.51 -4.59 3.90
C PHE A 26 -0.06 -4.22 4.17
N THR A 27 0.39 -3.14 3.55
CA THR A 27 1.76 -2.65 3.74
C THR A 27 1.78 -1.21 4.25
N TYR A 28 2.77 -0.90 5.08
CA TYR A 28 2.97 0.46 5.57
C TYR A 28 4.43 0.86 5.59
N ARG A 29 4.71 2.17 5.44
CA ARG A 29 6.08 2.70 5.52
C ARG A 29 6.44 3.19 6.91
N LYS A 30 5.58 4.05 7.48
CA LYS A 30 5.86 4.74 8.75
C LYS A 30 5.04 4.13 9.87
N GLU A 31 5.63 3.96 11.04
CA GLU A 31 4.95 3.41 12.23
C GLU A 31 3.69 4.20 12.63
N ARG A 32 3.68 5.52 12.39
CA ARG A 32 2.47 6.33 12.57
C ARG A 32 1.28 5.83 11.75
N SER A 33 1.53 5.32 10.54
CA SER A 33 0.50 4.78 9.66
C SER A 33 0.02 3.40 10.09
N ARG A 34 0.81 2.66 10.88
CA ARG A 34 0.44 1.33 11.37
C ARG A 34 -0.82 1.37 12.24
N LYS A 35 -0.85 2.25 13.25
CA LYS A 35 -1.99 2.36 14.18
C LYS A 35 -3.31 2.70 13.49
N GLU A 36 -3.25 3.55 12.46
CA GLU A 36 -4.45 3.90 11.69
C GLU A 36 -4.86 2.76 10.74
N LEU A 37 -3.88 2.03 10.20
CA LEU A 37 -4.13 0.86 9.37
C LEU A 37 -4.76 -0.26 10.20
N GLU A 38 -4.25 -0.57 11.39
CA GLU A 38 -4.82 -1.56 12.32
C GLU A 38 -6.31 -1.28 12.58
N LYS A 39 -6.67 -0.05 12.97
CA LYS A 39 -8.08 0.35 13.18
C LYS A 39 -8.96 0.21 11.93
N LEU A 40 -8.39 0.34 10.74
CA LEU A 40 -9.12 0.22 9.48
C LEU A 40 -9.30 -1.23 9.08
N VAL A 41 -8.28 -2.05 9.31
CA VAL A 41 -8.30 -3.48 9.03
C VAL A 41 -9.22 -4.22 10.02
N ASP A 42 -9.32 -3.75 11.28
CA ASP A 42 -10.30 -4.25 12.27
C ASP A 42 -11.77 -4.09 11.81
N GLN A 43 -12.05 -3.22 10.83
CA GLN A 43 -13.39 -3.04 10.25
C GLN A 43 -13.69 -4.01 9.10
N LEU A 44 -12.72 -4.84 8.70
CA LEU A 44 -12.85 -5.84 7.65
C LEU A 44 -13.16 -7.20 8.25
N ASN A 45 -13.75 -8.10 7.47
CA ASN A 45 -14.15 -9.44 7.91
C ASN A 45 -13.00 -10.47 7.84
N GLN A 46 -11.75 -10.00 7.82
CA GLN A 46 -10.56 -10.85 7.76
C GLN A 46 -10.34 -11.54 9.11
N LYS A 47 -10.13 -12.87 9.09
CA LYS A 47 -9.81 -13.64 10.31
C LYS A 47 -8.42 -13.34 10.86
N GLU A 48 -7.49 -13.05 9.96
CA GLU A 48 -6.10 -12.72 10.28
C GLU A 48 -5.70 -11.47 9.49
N HIS A 49 -4.86 -10.64 10.10
CA HIS A 49 -4.45 -9.36 9.54
C HIS A 49 -2.95 -9.41 9.23
N HIS A 50 -2.62 -9.60 7.95
CA HIS A 50 -1.24 -9.57 7.50
C HIS A 50 -0.83 -8.13 7.22
N ILE A 51 -0.03 -7.55 8.12
CA ILE A 51 0.40 -6.15 8.04
C ILE A 51 1.94 -6.11 8.08
N PHE A 52 2.55 -5.64 6.99
CA PHE A 52 4.01 -5.60 6.85
C PHE A 52 4.54 -4.18 6.71
N GLN A 53 5.67 -3.90 7.36
CA GLN A 53 6.40 -2.67 7.14
C GLN A 53 7.31 -2.83 5.90
N ILE A 54 7.05 -2.05 4.85
CA ILE A 54 7.85 -2.03 3.63
C ILE A 54 8.05 -0.57 3.20
N ASP A 55 9.30 -0.13 3.15
CA ASP A 55 9.66 1.12 2.48
C ASP A 55 10.13 0.83 1.05
N VAL A 56 9.22 1.04 0.12
CA VAL A 56 9.45 0.96 -1.33
C VAL A 56 10.47 1.94 -1.90
N GLN A 57 10.97 2.89 -1.11
CA GLN A 57 12.12 3.70 -1.53
C GLN A 57 13.45 2.94 -1.39
N ASN A 58 13.44 1.82 -0.68
CA ASN A 58 14.59 0.95 -0.45
C ASN A 58 14.33 -0.41 -1.11
N ASP A 59 15.09 -0.73 -2.15
CA ASP A 59 14.93 -1.98 -2.90
C ASP A 59 15.14 -3.22 -2.02
N GLU A 60 16.02 -3.15 -1.02
CA GLU A 60 16.23 -4.27 -0.07
C GLU A 60 15.00 -4.52 0.80
N ASP A 61 14.32 -3.46 1.25
CA ASP A 61 13.10 -3.58 2.05
C ASP A 61 11.96 -4.18 1.23
N VAL A 62 11.91 -3.88 -0.07
CA VAL A 62 10.96 -4.49 -1.00
C VAL A 62 11.26 -5.97 -1.12
N ILE A 63 12.49 -6.35 -1.48
CA ILE A 63 12.87 -7.77 -1.67
C ILE A 63 12.58 -8.58 -0.40
N ASN A 64 13.04 -8.09 0.75
CA ASN A 64 12.84 -8.75 2.04
C ASN A 64 11.37 -8.79 2.46
N GLY A 65 10.63 -7.71 2.20
CA GLY A 65 9.20 -7.63 2.50
C GLY A 65 8.39 -8.64 1.70
N PHE A 66 8.67 -8.78 0.40
CA PHE A 66 8.03 -9.77 -0.45
C PHE A 66 8.40 -11.20 -0.06
N SER A 67 9.66 -11.46 0.33
CA SER A 67 10.06 -12.78 0.84
C SER A 67 9.24 -13.15 2.07
N LYS A 68 9.10 -12.24 3.04
CA LYS A 68 8.30 -12.46 4.25
C LYS A 68 6.81 -12.70 3.96
N ILE A 69 6.24 -11.95 3.01
CA ILE A 69 4.85 -12.17 2.57
C ILE A 69 4.73 -13.56 1.93
N GLY A 70 5.72 -13.98 1.13
CA GLY A 70 5.75 -15.33 0.56
C GLY A 70 5.82 -16.42 1.62
N ASP A 71 6.60 -16.21 2.68
CA ASP A 71 6.75 -17.19 3.77
C ASP A 71 5.48 -17.30 4.64
N GLU A 72 4.82 -16.18 4.94
CA GLU A 72 3.62 -16.16 5.80
C GLU A 72 2.33 -16.48 5.05
N VAL A 73 2.18 -15.98 3.82
CA VAL A 73 0.91 -16.00 3.08
C VAL A 73 0.97 -16.93 1.87
N GLY A 74 2.17 -17.42 1.51
CA GLY A 74 2.38 -18.32 0.38
C GLY A 74 2.34 -17.59 -0.96
N HIS A 75 1.37 -17.95 -1.79
CA HIS A 75 1.19 -17.33 -3.11
C HIS A 75 0.37 -16.04 -3.00
N ILE A 76 0.55 -15.12 -3.95
CA ILE A 76 -0.19 -13.87 -4.09
C ILE A 76 -0.73 -13.83 -5.53
N ASP A 77 -2.03 -13.68 -5.70
CA ASP A 77 -2.67 -13.63 -7.03
C ASP A 77 -2.61 -12.25 -7.69
N GLY A 78 -2.48 -11.18 -6.90
CA GLY A 78 -2.54 -9.84 -7.43
C GLY A 78 -1.90 -8.77 -6.55
N VAL A 79 -1.62 -7.63 -7.19
CA VAL A 79 -1.06 -6.46 -6.52
C VAL A 79 -1.91 -5.25 -6.92
N TYR A 80 -2.53 -4.60 -5.94
CA TYR A 80 -3.26 -3.36 -6.12
C TYR A 80 -2.40 -2.15 -5.77
N HIS A 81 -2.10 -1.30 -6.73
CA HIS A 81 -1.20 -0.18 -6.53
C HIS A 81 -1.97 1.13 -6.35
N SER A 82 -1.91 1.76 -5.18
CA SER A 82 -2.70 2.99 -4.90
C SER A 82 -1.93 4.01 -4.08
N ILE A 83 -0.72 4.35 -4.54
CA ILE A 83 0.13 5.33 -3.87
C ILE A 83 0.81 6.23 -4.89
N ALA A 84 0.62 7.54 -4.71
CA ALA A 84 1.32 8.58 -5.46
C ALA A 84 1.71 9.69 -4.48
N PHE A 85 2.86 10.32 -4.70
CA PHE A 85 3.35 11.41 -3.88
C PHE A 85 4.00 12.47 -4.77
N ALA A 86 3.68 13.74 -4.53
CA ALA A 86 4.36 14.88 -5.14
C ALA A 86 4.46 16.00 -4.09
N ASN A 87 5.46 16.87 -4.22
CA ASN A 87 5.56 18.02 -3.33
C ASN A 87 4.42 19.00 -3.61
N MET A 88 3.92 19.67 -2.56
CA MET A 88 2.81 20.62 -2.72
C MET A 88 3.16 21.82 -3.61
N GLU A 89 4.43 22.22 -3.65
CA GLU A 89 4.93 23.30 -4.51
C GLU A 89 4.81 22.94 -6.00
N ASP A 90 5.12 21.70 -6.35
CA ASP A 90 5.02 21.17 -7.72
C ASP A 90 3.55 21.04 -8.19
N LEU A 91 2.58 21.07 -7.27
CA LEU A 91 1.14 21.01 -7.57
C LEU A 91 0.46 22.38 -7.67
N ARG A 92 1.17 23.47 -7.35
CA ARG A 92 0.62 24.84 -7.34
C ARG A 92 1.34 25.80 -8.30
N GLY A 93 2.61 25.54 -8.60
CA GLY A 93 3.41 26.34 -9.53
C GLY A 93 3.12 26.05 -11.00
N ARG A 94 3.92 26.65 -11.89
CA ARG A 94 3.90 26.28 -13.31
C ARG A 94 4.62 24.94 -13.48
N PHE A 95 4.05 24.03 -14.25
CA PHE A 95 4.68 22.74 -14.56
C PHE A 95 6.10 22.89 -15.15
N THR A 96 6.36 23.96 -15.91
CA THR A 96 7.69 24.25 -16.47
C THR A 96 8.75 24.60 -15.42
N GLU A 97 8.35 24.89 -14.18
CA GLU A 97 9.22 25.27 -13.06
C GLU A 97 9.46 24.10 -12.10
N THR A 98 8.84 22.93 -12.33
CA THR A 98 9.05 21.73 -11.52
C THR A 98 10.51 21.30 -11.55
N SER A 99 11.11 21.16 -10.37
CA SER A 99 12.50 20.75 -10.26
C SER A 99 12.67 19.30 -10.74
N ARG A 100 13.88 18.96 -11.23
CA ARG A 100 14.23 17.59 -11.61
C ARG A 100 13.99 16.61 -10.45
N ASP A 101 14.35 17.02 -9.23
CA ASP A 101 14.18 16.19 -8.03
C ASP A 101 12.70 16.00 -7.68
N GLY A 102 11.88 17.06 -7.76
CA GLY A 102 10.43 16.98 -7.59
C GLY A 102 9.78 16.04 -8.60
N PHE A 103 10.22 16.10 -9.87
CA PHE A 103 9.78 15.18 -10.91
C PHE A 103 10.16 13.72 -10.60
N LEU A 104 11.43 13.45 -10.25
CA LEU A 104 11.92 12.10 -9.94
C LEU A 104 11.27 11.49 -8.69
N ILE A 105 10.87 12.32 -7.73
CA ILE A 105 10.11 11.87 -6.55
C ILE A 105 8.70 11.44 -6.96
N SER A 106 8.06 12.17 -7.88
CA SER A 106 6.68 11.87 -8.32
C SER A 106 6.53 10.56 -9.07
N THR A 107 7.58 10.13 -9.77
CA THR A 107 7.56 8.88 -10.56
C THR A 107 7.78 7.62 -9.71
N ARG A 108 7.93 7.74 -8.39
CA ARG A 108 8.14 6.58 -7.50
C ARG A 108 6.81 5.98 -7.06
N HIS A 109 6.46 4.89 -7.72
CA HIS A 109 5.21 4.14 -7.58
C HIS A 109 5.32 3.10 -6.43
N GLN A 110 4.27 2.91 -5.61
CA GLN A 110 4.25 1.98 -4.45
C GLN A 110 2.98 1.08 -4.31
N PHE A 111 3.11 -0.17 -3.82
CA PHE A 111 2.14 -1.30 -3.97
C PHE A 111 1.32 -1.70 -2.70
N ILE A 112 0.10 -2.24 -2.88
CA ILE A 112 -0.75 -3.00 -1.91
C ILE A 112 -0.95 -4.43 -2.46
N PHE A 113 -1.00 -5.48 -1.64
CA PHE A 113 -1.03 -6.88 -2.11
C PHE A 113 -2.39 -7.55 -1.88
N ILE A 114 -2.83 -8.37 -2.84
CA ILE A 114 -4.09 -9.11 -2.79
C ILE A 114 -3.79 -10.59 -2.98
N ASN A 115 -4.16 -11.41 -1.99
CA ASN A 115 -4.15 -12.86 -2.13
C ASN A 115 -5.61 -13.34 -2.27
N ASN A 116 -6.03 -13.70 -3.47
CA ASN A 116 -7.35 -14.26 -3.72
C ASN A 116 -7.30 -15.75 -3.43
N CYS A 117 -7.77 -16.16 -2.25
CA CYS A 117 -7.97 -17.58 -1.94
C CYS A 117 -9.21 -18.10 -2.67
N CYS A 118 -9.14 -18.24 -3.99
CA CYS A 118 -10.08 -19.00 -4.82
C CYS A 118 -9.39 -20.26 -5.36
N THR A 119 -9.04 -21.17 -4.43
CA THR A 119 -8.95 -22.61 -4.67
C THR A 119 -9.38 -23.34 -3.41
#